data_AF-A0AAW8YGY4-F1
#
_entry.id   AF-A0AAW8YGY4-F1
#
_cell.length_a   1.000
_cell.length_b   1.000
_cell.length_c   1.000
_cell.angle_alpha   90.00
_cell.angle_beta   90.00
_cell.angle_gamma   90.00
#
_symmetry.space_group_name_H-M   'P 1'
#
loop_
_entity.id
_entity.type
_entity.pdbx_description
1 polymer ?
#
loop_
_entity_poly.entity_id
_entity_poly.type
_entity_poly.pdbx_seq_one_letter_code
_entity_poly.pdbx_strand_id
1 'polypeptide(L)'
;MSRTQRLVHFDFWMNNFLILPLLIISLALSNLLPGLATFAIAFLITTVGGAIQRHHHQSMGVKYNQFFYPGDDEREQKIVYAILRSVTSWFIASCFILFLSLLFIPLFTLSAKTTIAFIGTGLTVIFLTANAIYYFLWFKYDPQ
;
A
#
# COMPACT_ATOMS: atom_id res chain seq x y z
N MET A 1 2.34 13.77 -19.52
CA MET A 1 1.62 13.41 -18.29
C MET A 1 0.96 14.63 -17.69
N SER A 2 -0.35 14.56 -17.42
CA SER A 2 -1.13 15.60 -16.73
C SER A 2 -0.61 15.85 -15.29
N ARG A 3 -1.03 16.94 -14.63
CA ARG A 3 -0.72 17.18 -13.20
C ARG A 3 -1.15 15.98 -12.35
N THR A 4 -2.35 15.47 -12.61
CA THR A 4 -2.94 14.33 -11.90
C THR A 4 -2.18 13.03 -12.13
N GLN A 5 -1.80 12.71 -13.38
CA GLN A 5 -0.97 11.53 -13.65
C GLN A 5 0.41 11.60 -12.97
N ARG A 6 1.04 12.79 -12.91
CA ARG A 6 2.29 12.97 -12.16
C ARG A 6 2.12 12.70 -10.67
N LEU A 7 1.01 13.17 -10.10
CA LEU A 7 0.68 12.90 -8.69
C LEU A 7 0.50 11.40 -8.45
N VAL A 8 -0.34 10.74 -9.25
CA VAL A 8 -0.61 9.31 -9.13
C VAL A 8 0.65 8.47 -9.35
N HIS A 9 1.54 8.88 -10.25
CA HIS A 9 2.82 8.20 -10.46
C HIS A 9 3.76 8.34 -9.26
N PHE A 10 3.88 9.54 -8.71
CA PHE A 10 4.65 9.75 -7.49
C PHE A 10 4.06 8.95 -6.32
N ASP A 11 2.74 9.01 -6.12
CA ASP A 11 2.05 8.30 -5.05
C ASP A 11 2.18 6.79 -5.19
N PHE A 12 2.16 6.25 -6.41
CA PHE A 12 2.41 4.82 -6.62
C PHE A 12 3.75 4.38 -6.03
N TRP A 13 4.84 5.07 -6.36
CA TRP A 13 6.17 4.74 -5.85
C TRP A 13 6.29 5.02 -4.35
N MET A 14 5.78 6.16 -3.89
CA MET A 14 5.87 6.56 -2.49
C MET A 14 5.05 5.64 -1.58
N ASN A 15 3.84 5.27 -1.99
CA ASN A 15 3.01 4.32 -1.25
C ASN A 15 3.66 2.94 -1.18
N ASN A 16 4.25 2.43 -2.27
CA ASN A 16 4.98 1.17 -2.24
C ASN A 16 6.16 1.23 -1.27
N PHE A 17 6.92 2.34 -1.28
CA PHE A 17 8.00 2.58 -0.32
C PHE A 17 7.49 2.61 1.13
N LEU A 18 6.36 3.28 1.38
CA LEU A 18 5.72 3.37 2.70
C LEU A 18 5.05 2.07 3.17
N ILE A 19 4.79 1.12 2.28
CA ILE A 19 4.31 -0.23 2.62
C ILE A 19 5.47 -1.16 3.05
N LEU A 20 6.70 -0.93 2.58
CA LEU A 20 7.87 -1.76 2.93
C LEU A 20 8.08 -2.03 4.42
N PRO A 21 7.80 -1.11 5.36
CA PRO A 21 7.89 -1.37 6.79
C PRO A 21 7.11 -2.61 7.24
N LEU A 22 5.92 -2.88 6.67
CA LEU A 22 5.15 -4.10 6.96
C LEU A 22 5.94 -5.36 6.61
N LEU A 23 6.62 -5.37 5.47
CA LEU A 23 7.47 -6.48 5.05
C LEU A 23 8.66 -6.65 5.98
N ILE A 24 9.37 -5.56 6.27
CA ILE A 24 10.59 -5.57 7.09
C ILE A 24 10.27 -6.06 8.50
N ILE A 25 9.16 -5.62 9.09
CA ILE A 25 8.68 -6.09 10.40
C ILE A 25 8.35 -7.59 10.33
N SER A 26 7.70 -8.06 9.26
CA SER A 26 7.36 -9.48 9.08
C SER A 26 8.61 -10.37 8.97
N LEU A 27 9.66 -9.90 8.28
CA LEU A 27 10.93 -10.60 8.17
C LEU A 27 11.70 -10.63 9.50
N ALA A 28 11.65 -9.55 10.28
CA ALA A 28 12.24 -9.51 11.62
C ALA A 28 11.59 -10.51 12.59
N LEU A 29 10.26 -10.65 12.52
CA LEU A 29 9.53 -11.65 13.30
C LEU A 29 9.90 -13.10 12.91
N SER A 30 10.42 -13.28 11.70
CA SER A 30 11.00 -14.54 11.22
C SER A 30 12.46 -14.74 11.65
N ASN A 31 12.99 -13.87 12.52
CA ASN A 31 14.38 -13.81 12.98
C ASN A 31 15.43 -13.56 11.88
N LEU A 32 15.03 -13.01 10.73
CA LEU A 32 15.96 -12.67 9.64
C LEU A 32 16.65 -11.31 9.86
N LEU A 33 16.10 -10.46 10.72
CA LEU A 33 16.63 -9.14 11.04
C LEU A 33 16.61 -8.88 12.56
N PRO A 34 17.63 -8.21 13.12
CA PRO A 34 17.61 -7.74 14.51
C PRO A 34 16.46 -6.76 14.76
N GLY A 35 15.81 -6.86 15.93
CA GLY A 35 14.64 -6.04 16.27
C GLY A 35 14.91 -4.52 16.28
N LEU A 36 16.05 -4.09 16.84
CA LEU A 36 16.46 -2.68 16.85
C LEU A 36 16.72 -2.14 15.43
N ALA A 37 17.40 -2.91 14.59
CA ALA A 37 17.65 -2.52 13.20
C ALA A 37 16.34 -2.42 12.41
N THR A 38 15.43 -3.39 12.61
CA THR A 38 14.09 -3.40 12.01
C THR A 38 13.30 -2.15 12.39
N PHE A 39 13.25 -1.83 13.69
CA PHE A 39 12.56 -0.65 14.18
C PHE A 39 13.13 0.63 13.59
N ALA A 40 14.46 0.79 13.59
CA ALA A 40 15.12 1.97 13.05
C ALA A 40 14.82 2.14 11.54
N ILE A 41 14.91 1.06 10.76
CA ILE A 41 14.63 1.10 9.32
C ILE A 41 13.15 1.43 9.06
N ALA A 42 12.22 0.76 9.74
CA ALA A 42 10.78 1.01 9.60
C ALA A 42 10.41 2.47 9.99
N PHE A 43 11.00 2.97 11.07
CA PHE A 43 10.81 4.34 11.51
C PHE A 43 11.35 5.35 10.49
N LEU A 44 12.57 5.15 9.97
CA LEU A 44 13.15 6.02 8.96
C LEU A 44 12.33 6.05 7.67
N ILE A 45 11.89 4.89 7.18
CA ILE A 45 11.06 4.80 5.97
C ILE A 45 9.76 5.59 6.14
N THR A 46 9.05 5.37 7.25
CA THR A 46 7.76 6.03 7.50
C THR A 46 7.90 7.54 7.71
N THR A 47 8.89 7.98 8.51
CA THR A 47 9.10 9.41 8.79
C THR A 47 9.65 10.17 7.58
N VAL A 48 10.73 9.68 6.96
CA VAL A 48 11.35 10.35 5.80
C VAL A 48 10.44 10.25 4.58
N GLY A 49 9.90 9.06 4.28
CA GLY A 49 8.96 8.87 3.18
C GLY A 49 7.71 9.73 3.35
N GLY A 50 7.13 9.77 4.54
CA GLY A 50 5.95 10.59 4.84
C GLY A 50 6.23 12.08 4.73
N ALA A 51 7.42 12.54 5.14
CA ALA A 51 7.83 13.93 4.96
C ALA A 51 7.99 14.31 3.49
N ILE A 52 8.64 13.46 2.69
CA ILE A 52 8.80 13.66 1.24
C ILE A 52 7.43 13.68 0.55
N GLN A 53 6.54 12.74 0.89
CA GLN A 53 5.20 12.67 0.34
C GLN A 53 4.42 13.96 0.62
N ARG A 54 4.40 14.37 1.89
CA ARG A 54 3.72 15.60 2.32
C ARG A 54 4.25 16.82 1.60
N HIS A 55 5.58 16.95 1.47
CA HIS A 55 6.19 18.07 0.78
C HIS A 55 5.78 18.09 -0.71
N HIS A 56 5.79 16.93 -1.38
CA HIS A 56 5.38 16.82 -2.77
C HIS A 56 3.89 17.20 -2.96
N HIS A 57 3.01 16.68 -2.12
CA HIS A 57 1.57 17.01 -2.15
C HIS A 57 1.31 18.50 -1.97
N GLN A 58 2.00 19.14 -1.01
CA GLN A 58 1.91 20.58 -0.80
C GLN A 58 2.40 21.38 -2.01
N SER A 59 3.51 20.97 -2.63
CA SER A 59 4.04 21.63 -3.84
C SER A 59 3.09 21.53 -5.03
N MET A 60 2.25 20.50 -5.05
CA MET A 60 1.27 20.22 -6.09
C MET A 60 -0.11 20.80 -5.76
N GLY A 61 -0.30 21.50 -4.64
CA GLY A 61 -1.57 22.11 -4.24
C GLY A 61 -2.60 21.14 -3.65
N VAL A 62 -2.19 19.93 -3.26
CA VAL A 62 -3.05 18.94 -2.61
C VAL A 62 -3.13 19.27 -1.12
N LYS A 63 -4.33 19.53 -0.60
CA LYS A 63 -4.53 20.04 0.78
C LYS A 63 -4.25 19.00 1.88
N TYR A 64 -4.40 17.71 1.57
CA TYR A 64 -4.28 16.63 2.53
C TYR A 64 -3.34 15.56 2.01
N ASN A 65 -2.44 15.07 2.87
CA ASN A 65 -1.64 13.89 2.55
C ASN A 65 -2.57 12.68 2.54
N GLN A 66 -2.89 12.17 1.35
CA GLN A 66 -3.83 11.07 1.17
C GLN A 66 -3.16 9.93 0.41
N PHE A 67 -3.51 8.70 0.77
CA PHE A 67 -2.95 7.51 0.12
C PHE A 67 -3.47 7.34 -1.32
N PHE A 68 -4.73 7.72 -1.57
CA PHE A 68 -5.32 7.77 -2.91
C PHE A 68 -5.76 9.20 -3.21
N TYR A 69 -5.51 9.65 -4.43
CA TYR A 69 -5.95 10.95 -4.90
C TYR A 69 -7.48 10.96 -5.12
N PRO A 70 -8.22 11.97 -4.59
CA PRO A 70 -9.69 11.99 -4.62
C PRO A 70 -10.31 12.64 -5.87
N GLY A 71 -9.52 13.27 -6.74
CA GLY A 71 -10.00 14.01 -7.91
C GLY A 71 -10.36 15.48 -7.59
N ASP A 72 -9.93 16.41 -8.43
CA ASP A 72 -10.21 17.85 -8.29
C ASP A 72 -11.56 18.23 -8.97
N ASP A 73 -11.95 17.55 -10.05
CA ASP A 73 -13.17 17.85 -10.83
C ASP A 73 -14.18 16.67 -10.89
N GLU A 74 -15.40 16.93 -11.39
CA GLU A 74 -16.45 15.90 -11.47
C GLU A 74 -16.07 14.71 -12.37
N ARG A 75 -15.21 14.93 -13.38
CA ARG A 75 -14.76 13.87 -14.29
C ARG A 75 -13.79 12.94 -13.55
N GLU A 76 -12.78 13.51 -12.91
CA GLU A 76 -11.80 12.80 -12.09
C GLU A 76 -12.48 12.08 -10.94
N GLN A 77 -13.47 12.68 -10.28
CA GLN A 77 -14.23 12.01 -9.22
C GLN A 77 -14.99 10.76 -9.72
N LYS A 78 -15.57 10.80 -10.92
CA LYS A 78 -16.19 9.62 -11.54
C LYS A 78 -15.16 8.51 -11.81
N ILE A 79 -13.95 8.89 -12.26
CA ILE A 79 -12.84 7.97 -12.46
C ILE A 79 -12.40 7.36 -11.12
N VAL A 80 -12.14 8.19 -10.11
CA VAL A 80 -11.75 7.77 -8.75
C VAL A 80 -12.77 6.80 -8.19
N TYR A 81 -14.07 7.08 -8.31
CA TYR A 81 -15.12 6.20 -7.81
C TYR A 81 -15.09 4.82 -8.48
N ALA A 82 -14.94 4.76 -9.81
CA ALA A 82 -14.82 3.51 -10.54
C ALA A 82 -13.57 2.71 -10.10
N ILE A 83 -12.44 3.40 -9.90
CA ILE A 83 -11.19 2.80 -9.46
C ILE A 83 -11.32 2.29 -8.03
N LEU A 84 -11.78 3.11 -7.09
CA LEU A 84 -11.94 2.75 -5.68
C LEU A 84 -12.91 1.59 -5.51
N ARG A 85 -13.98 1.52 -6.30
CA ARG A 85 -14.87 0.35 -6.31
C ARG A 85 -14.10 -0.94 -6.66
N SER A 86 -13.30 -0.92 -7.72
CA SER A 86 -12.50 -2.08 -8.13
C SER A 86 -11.42 -2.44 -7.10
N VAL A 87 -10.66 -1.45 -6.64
CA VAL A 87 -9.59 -1.63 -5.63
C VAL A 87 -10.16 -2.16 -4.32
N THR A 88 -11.26 -1.59 -3.83
CA THR A 88 -11.90 -2.00 -2.57
C THR A 88 -12.47 -3.41 -2.67
N SER A 89 -13.14 -3.75 -3.79
CA SER A 89 -13.66 -5.10 -4.01
C SER A 89 -12.54 -6.14 -3.99
N TRP A 90 -11.44 -5.86 -4.69
CA TRP A 90 -10.27 -6.73 -4.73
C TRP A 90 -9.59 -6.84 -3.36
N PHE A 91 -9.45 -5.72 -2.64
CA PHE A 91 -8.84 -5.67 -1.32
C PHE A 91 -9.64 -6.51 -0.31
N ILE A 92 -10.97 -6.32 -0.26
CA ILE A 92 -11.85 -7.10 0.62
C ILE A 92 -11.78 -8.60 0.30
N ALA A 93 -11.85 -8.96 -0.99
CA ALA A 93 -11.75 -10.35 -1.42
C ALA A 93 -10.39 -10.96 -1.01
N SER A 94 -9.30 -10.22 -1.19
CA SER A 94 -7.95 -10.69 -0.85
C SER A 94 -7.75 -10.84 0.66
N CYS A 95 -8.25 -9.89 1.46
CA CYS A 95 -8.26 -10.00 2.92
C CYS A 95 -9.10 -11.18 3.40
N PHE A 96 -10.23 -11.46 2.75
CA PHE A 96 -11.06 -12.63 3.07
C PHE A 96 -10.35 -13.94 2.73
N ILE A 97 -9.66 -14.03 1.59
CA ILE A 97 -8.84 -15.19 1.22
C ILE A 97 -7.70 -15.38 2.22
N LEU A 98 -7.02 -14.30 2.62
CA LEU A 98 -5.97 -14.36 3.64
C LEU A 98 -6.53 -14.86 4.97
N PHE A 99 -7.70 -14.38 5.39
CA PHE A 99 -8.37 -14.87 6.59
C PHE A 99 -8.71 -16.37 6.51
N LEU A 100 -9.29 -16.83 5.39
CA LEU A 100 -9.57 -18.24 5.18
C LEU A 100 -8.31 -19.11 5.20
N SER A 101 -7.19 -18.59 4.67
CA SER A 101 -5.92 -19.31 4.69
C SER A 101 -5.41 -19.58 6.11
N LEU A 102 -5.81 -18.77 7.11
CA LEU A 102 -5.44 -18.99 8.52
C LEU A 102 -5.97 -20.32 9.07
N LEU A 103 -7.09 -20.81 8.55
CA LEU A 103 -7.66 -22.10 8.95
C LEU A 103 -6.76 -23.28 8.56
N PHE A 104 -5.93 -23.10 7.52
CA PHE A 104 -5.03 -24.13 7.01
C PHE A 104 -3.62 -24.03 7.57
N ILE A 105 -3.25 -22.90 8.20
CA ILE A 105 -1.91 -22.72 8.79
C ILE A 105 -1.53 -23.82 9.80
N PRO A 106 -2.44 -24.28 10.69
CA PRO A 106 -2.11 -25.36 11.64
C PRO A 106 -1.69 -26.68 10.97
N LEU A 107 -2.02 -26.89 9.69
CA LEU A 107 -1.59 -28.07 8.93
C LEU A 107 -0.10 -28.03 8.57
N PHE A 108 0.51 -26.84 8.58
CA PHE A 108 1.90 -26.62 8.17
C PHE A 108 2.80 -26.14 9.32
N THR A 109 2.25 -25.41 10.28
CA THR A 109 3.00 -24.87 11.43
C THR A 109 2.10 -24.53 12.62
N LEU A 110 2.60 -24.75 13.84
CA LEU A 110 1.97 -24.31 15.09
C LEU A 110 2.62 -23.06 15.68
N SER A 111 3.66 -22.53 15.03
CA SER A 111 4.42 -21.39 15.54
C SER A 111 3.66 -20.07 15.30
N ALA A 112 3.34 -19.38 16.40
CA ALA A 112 2.74 -18.04 16.35
C ALA A 112 3.58 -17.05 15.55
N LYS A 113 4.92 -17.16 15.61
CA LYS A 113 5.83 -16.30 14.84
C LYS A 113 5.66 -16.48 13.33
N THR A 114 5.60 -17.73 12.86
CA THR A 114 5.39 -18.02 11.44
C THR A 114 4.02 -17.57 10.96
N THR A 115 2.98 -17.70 11.79
CA THR A 115 1.63 -17.21 11.49
C THR A 115 1.60 -15.70 11.33
N ILE A 116 2.22 -14.96 12.25
CA ILE A 116 2.27 -13.49 12.18
C ILE A 116 3.08 -13.03 10.95
N ALA A 117 4.22 -13.67 10.68
CA ALA A 117 5.02 -13.36 9.50
C ALA A 117 4.26 -13.62 8.18
N PHE A 118 3.49 -14.71 8.12
CA PHE A 118 2.63 -15.03 6.98
C PHE A 118 1.54 -13.96 6.79
N ILE A 119 0.85 -13.56 7.86
CA ILE A 119 -0.17 -12.50 7.81
C ILE A 119 0.45 -11.19 7.33
N GLY A 120 1.57 -10.77 7.94
CA GLY A 120 2.19 -9.49 7.60
C GLY A 120 2.74 -9.46 6.16
N THR A 121 3.33 -10.56 5.69
CA THR A 121 3.76 -10.70 4.29
C THR A 121 2.56 -10.71 3.34
N GLY A 122 1.50 -11.44 3.68
CA GLY A 122 0.26 -11.46 2.91
C GLY A 122 -0.38 -10.08 2.79
N LEU A 123 -0.51 -9.35 3.90
CA LEU A 123 -0.99 -7.97 3.90
C LEU A 123 -0.11 -7.05 3.05
N THR A 124 1.21 -7.19 3.13
CA THR A 124 2.14 -6.42 2.27
C THR A 124 1.83 -6.63 0.80
N VAL A 125 1.73 -7.88 0.35
CA VAL A 125 1.41 -8.22 -1.04
C VAL A 125 0.03 -7.67 -1.43
N ILE A 126 -0.94 -7.73 -0.52
CA ILE A 126 -2.27 -7.18 -0.73
C ILE A 126 -2.20 -5.67 -0.98
N PHE A 127 -1.54 -4.91 -0.09
CA PHE A 127 -1.42 -3.45 -0.24
C PHE A 127 -0.65 -3.04 -1.50
N LEU A 128 0.45 -3.72 -1.83
CA LEU A 128 1.22 -3.45 -3.05
C LEU A 128 0.39 -3.68 -4.31
N THR A 129 -0.37 -4.77 -4.34
CA THR A 129 -1.21 -5.10 -5.51
C THR A 129 -2.40 -4.16 -5.61
N ALA A 130 -3.03 -3.78 -4.48
CA ALA A 130 -4.10 -2.77 -4.47
C ALA A 130 -3.60 -1.42 -5.02
N ASN A 131 -2.40 -1.00 -4.63
CA ASN A 131 -1.75 0.21 -5.15
C ASN A 131 -1.41 0.09 -6.65
N ALA A 132 -0.97 -1.08 -7.11
CA ALA A 132 -0.75 -1.35 -8.53
C ALA A 132 -2.05 -1.29 -9.34
N ILE A 133 -3.14 -1.89 -8.85
CA ILE A 133 -4.46 -1.82 -9.48
C ILE A 133 -4.91 -0.36 -9.58
N TYR A 134 -4.77 0.42 -8.51
CA TYR A 134 -5.09 1.85 -8.51
C TYR A 134 -4.32 2.60 -9.62
N TYR A 135 -3.00 2.41 -9.67
CA TYR A 135 -2.13 3.01 -10.68
C TYR A 135 -2.53 2.62 -12.10
N PHE A 136 -2.67 1.32 -12.40
CA PHE A 136 -3.03 0.85 -13.74
C PHE A 136 -4.40 1.34 -14.20
N LEU A 137 -5.40 1.33 -13.30
CA LEU A 137 -6.72 1.80 -13.66
C LEU A 137 -6.76 3.32 -13.88
N TRP A 138 -5.92 4.08 -13.19
CA TRP A 138 -5.78 5.52 -13.45
C TRP A 138 -5.35 5.80 -14.88
N PHE A 139 -4.31 5.12 -15.37
CA PHE A 139 -3.85 5.24 -16.76
C PHE A 139 -4.86 4.70 -17.78
N LYS A 140 -5.69 3.72 -17.39
CA LYS A 140 -6.75 3.18 -18.25
C LYS A 140 -7.91 4.18 -18.43
N TYR A 141 -8.32 4.84 -17.36
CA TYR A 141 -9.48 5.75 -17.37
C TYR A 141 -9.13 7.19 -17.74
N ASP A 142 -7.87 7.60 -17.58
CA ASP A 142 -7.35 8.88 -18.04
C ASP A 142 -6.15 8.69 -18.99
N PRO A 143 -6.38 8.26 -20.25
CA PRO A 143 -5.33 7.99 -21.23
C PRO A 143 -4.69 9.25 -21.85
N GLN A 144 -4.95 10.44 -21.29
CA GLN A 144 -4.44 11.74 -21.79
C GLN A 144 -2.92 11.80 -21.94
#